data_AF-A0A1C5VZ30-F1
#
_entry.id   AF-A0A1C5VZ30-F1
#
_cell.length_a   1.000
_cell.length_b   1.000
_cell.length_c   1.000
_cell.angle_alpha   90.00
_cell.angle_beta   90.00
_cell.angle_gamma   90.00
#
_symmetry.space_group_name_H-M   'P 1'
#
loop_
_entity.id
_entity.type
_entity.pdbx_description
1 polymer ?
#
loop_
_entity_poly.entity_id
_entity_poly.type
_entity_poly.pdbx_seq_one_letter_code
_entity_poly.pdbx_strand_id
1 'polypeptide(L)'
;MRGSAYEVRAGRDFWNTLTPLRPKFTREQFAEIIRIIKACIAELAQHGYVDENGWAEHMLEKSPFNDGLHYEFHVFDDDVLVVYLKREQRRVIRMVGVFDHESLPSL
;
A
#
# COMPACT_ATOMS: atom_id res chain seq x y z
N MET A 1 -12.30 17.32 -16.26
CA MET A 1 -11.49 16.67 -15.19
C MET A 1 -12.45 15.90 -14.31
N ARG A 2 -12.43 14.56 -14.33
CA ARG A 2 -13.14 13.77 -13.33
C ARG A 2 -12.32 13.88 -12.04
N GLY A 3 -12.93 14.35 -10.95
CA GLY A 3 -12.26 14.46 -9.65
C GLY A 3 -11.88 13.09 -9.09
N SER A 4 -10.95 13.07 -8.13
CA SER A 4 -10.57 11.86 -7.41
C SER A 4 -11.80 11.22 -6.76
N ALA A 5 -11.97 9.89 -6.92
CA ALA A 5 -13.05 9.14 -6.29
C ALA A 5 -12.85 9.00 -4.79
N TYR A 6 -11.59 8.91 -4.34
CA TYR A 6 -11.21 8.78 -2.94
C TYR A 6 -10.20 9.87 -2.51
N GLU A 7 -10.29 10.28 -1.25
CA GLU A 7 -9.23 11.02 -0.57
C GLU A 7 -8.20 10.01 -0.03
N VAL A 8 -6.96 10.06 -0.53
CA VAL A 8 -5.88 9.17 -0.06
C VAL A 8 -4.92 9.92 0.86
N ARG A 9 -4.71 9.39 2.07
CA ARG A 9 -3.84 9.97 3.10
C ARG A 9 -2.59 9.13 3.28
N ALA A 10 -1.48 9.58 2.67
CA ALA A 10 -0.15 8.99 2.81
C ALA A 10 0.75 9.92 3.65
N GLY A 11 0.58 9.88 4.98
CA GLY A 11 1.29 10.74 5.92
C GLY A 11 2.76 10.37 6.13
N ARG A 12 3.49 11.16 6.93
CA ARG A 12 4.91 10.92 7.24
C ARG A 12 5.15 9.53 7.81
N ASP A 13 4.29 9.07 8.72
CA ASP A 13 4.45 7.77 9.37
C ASP A 13 4.42 6.61 8.38
N PHE A 14 3.54 6.67 7.37
CA PHE A 14 3.52 5.72 6.27
C PHE A 14 4.87 5.68 5.54
N TRP A 15 5.39 6.83 5.11
CA TRP A 15 6.68 6.87 4.40
C TRP A 15 7.87 6.46 5.28
N ASN A 16 7.80 6.69 6.59
CA ASN A 16 8.85 6.27 7.52
C ASN A 16 8.99 4.74 7.58
N THR A 17 7.94 3.98 7.29
CA THR A 17 7.97 2.50 7.24
C THR A 17 8.89 1.94 6.15
N LEU A 18 9.24 2.72 5.13
CA LEU A 18 10.23 2.31 4.12
C LEU A 18 11.67 2.35 4.64
N THR A 19 11.95 3.06 5.74
CA THR A 19 13.32 3.26 6.25
C THR A 19 14.02 1.94 6.60
N PRO A 20 13.38 1.00 7.33
CA PRO A 20 13.98 -0.30 7.64
C PRO A 20 14.21 -1.19 6.42
N LEU A 21 13.46 -0.97 5.32
CA LEU A 21 13.60 -1.73 4.08
C LEU A 21 14.81 -1.28 3.24
N ARG A 22 15.27 -0.04 3.43
CA ARG A 22 16.34 0.56 2.61
C ARG A 22 17.62 -0.30 2.49
N PRO A 23 18.12 -0.98 3.53
CA PRO A 23 19.31 -1.83 3.42
C PRO A 23 19.11 -3.08 2.56
N LYS A 24 17.86 -3.49 2.29
CA LYS A 24 17.52 -4.70 1.51
C LYS A 24 17.52 -4.46 -0.01
N PHE A 25 17.51 -3.21 -0.44
CA PHE A 25 17.40 -2.82 -1.84
C PHE A 25 18.55 -1.93 -2.28
N THR A 26 18.96 -2.07 -3.53
CA THR A 26 19.84 -1.06 -4.16
C THR A 26 19.13 0.29 -4.22
N ARG A 27 19.90 1.36 -4.45
CA ARG A 27 19.33 2.71 -4.58
C ARG A 27 18.31 2.79 -5.71
N GLU A 28 18.61 2.10 -6.82
CA GLU A 28 17.79 2.05 -8.02
C GLU A 28 16.47 1.31 -7.75
N GLN A 29 16.55 0.13 -7.12
CA GLN A 29 15.36 -0.63 -6.71
C GLN A 29 14.51 0.13 -5.70
N PHE A 30 15.12 0.82 -4.73
CA PHE A 30 14.37 1.59 -3.76
C PHE A 30 13.65 2.79 -4.40
N ALA A 31 14.26 3.42 -5.41
CA ALA A 31 13.61 4.47 -6.19
C ALA A 31 12.45 3.92 -7.06
N GLU A 32 12.61 2.70 -7.59
CA GLU A 32 11.57 1.95 -8.31
C GLU A 32 10.36 1.70 -7.41
N ILE A 33 10.58 1.10 -6.23
CA ILE A 33 9.53 0.83 -5.23
C ILE A 33 8.73 2.10 -4.91
N ILE A 34 9.41 3.22 -4.63
CA ILE A 34 8.74 4.49 -4.33
C ILE A 34 7.87 4.97 -5.51
N ARG A 35 8.33 4.78 -6.75
CA ARG A 35 7.58 5.18 -7.94
C ARG A 35 6.33 4.32 -8.13
N ILE A 36 6.46 3.00 -7.97
CA ILE A 36 5.33 2.06 -8.03
C ILE A 36 4.29 2.42 -6.97
N ILE A 37 4.70 2.60 -5.71
CA ILE A 37 3.79 2.97 -4.62
C ILE A 37 3.04 4.28 -4.93
N LYS A 38 3.70 5.27 -5.52
CA LYS A 38 3.05 6.53 -5.93
C LYS A 38 2.03 6.33 -7.05
N ALA A 39 2.29 5.43 -8.00
CA ALA A 39 1.34 5.07 -9.05
C ALA A 39 0.10 4.39 -8.43
N CYS A 40 0.30 3.40 -7.55
CA CYS A 40 -0.79 2.73 -6.84
C CYS A 40 -1.62 3.71 -5.98
N ILE A 41 -0.99 4.67 -5.30
CA ILE A 41 -1.72 5.73 -4.57
C ILE A 41 -2.60 6.56 -5.51
N ALA A 42 -2.13 6.83 -6.73
CA ALA A 42 -2.92 7.55 -7.73
C ALA A 42 -4.10 6.71 -8.25
N GLU A 43 -3.94 5.40 -8.42
CA GLU A 43 -5.03 4.48 -8.74
C GLU A 43 -6.06 4.38 -7.60
N LEU A 44 -5.60 4.21 -6.36
CA LEU A 44 -6.46 4.24 -5.18
C LEU A 44 -7.28 5.53 -5.10
N ALA A 45 -6.68 6.69 -5.43
CA ALA A 45 -7.40 7.95 -5.48
C ALA A 45 -8.44 8.02 -6.61
N GLN A 46 -8.18 7.36 -7.75
CA GLN A 46 -9.06 7.37 -8.92
C GLN A 46 -10.20 6.35 -8.83
N HIS A 47 -9.92 5.16 -8.29
CA HIS A 47 -10.81 4.00 -8.38
C HIS A 47 -11.15 3.40 -7.01
N GLY A 48 -10.28 3.57 -6.02
CA GLY A 48 -10.44 2.98 -4.68
C GLY A 48 -9.98 1.54 -4.57
N TYR A 49 -9.30 1.04 -5.59
CA TYR A 49 -8.62 -0.26 -5.67
C TYR A 49 -7.42 -0.10 -6.62
N VAL A 50 -6.47 -1.03 -6.55
CA VAL A 50 -5.34 -1.12 -7.50
C VAL A 50 -5.68 -2.16 -8.58
N ASP A 51 -5.57 -1.78 -9.85
CA ASP A 51 -5.94 -2.63 -11.01
C ASP A 51 -4.71 -3.11 -11.80
N GLU A 52 -3.61 -2.34 -11.80
CA GLU A 52 -2.44 -2.68 -12.63
C GLU A 52 -1.84 -4.05 -12.26
N ASN A 53 -1.95 -5.02 -13.18
CA ASN A 53 -1.01 -6.14 -13.37
C ASN A 53 -0.68 -7.04 -12.16
N GLY A 54 -1.67 -7.51 -11.43
CA GLY A 54 -1.47 -8.70 -10.59
C GLY A 54 -0.83 -8.45 -9.22
N TRP A 55 -0.84 -7.21 -8.72
CA TRP A 55 -0.49 -6.88 -7.34
C TRP A 55 -1.43 -7.48 -6.27
N ALA A 56 -2.46 -8.20 -6.73
CA ALA A 56 -3.33 -9.06 -5.95
C ALA A 56 -3.82 -8.34 -4.68
N GLU A 57 -4.63 -7.31 -4.87
CA GLU A 57 -5.24 -6.62 -3.74
C GLU A 57 -6.06 -7.62 -2.92
N HIS A 58 -5.70 -7.75 -1.65
CA HIS A 58 -6.32 -8.69 -0.73
C HIS A 58 -6.67 -8.00 0.57
N MET A 59 -7.85 -8.33 1.09
CA MET A 59 -8.25 -7.92 2.43
C MET A 59 -7.40 -8.70 3.45
N LEU A 60 -6.91 -8.01 4.48
CA LEU A 60 -6.11 -8.65 5.51
C LEU A 60 -7.01 -9.50 6.44
N GLU A 61 -6.77 -10.81 6.47
CA GLU A 61 -7.62 -11.77 7.18
C GLU A 61 -7.11 -12.15 8.58
N LYS A 62 -5.90 -11.75 8.95
CA LYS A 62 -5.33 -12.03 10.28
C LYS A 62 -5.33 -10.81 11.22
N SER A 63 -5.45 -11.11 12.51
CA SER A 63 -5.36 -10.11 13.58
C SER A 63 -3.97 -9.44 13.60
N PRO A 64 -3.85 -8.13 13.87
CA PRO A 64 -4.90 -7.19 14.30
C PRO A 64 -5.69 -6.53 13.17
N PHE A 65 -5.48 -6.93 11.91
CA PHE A 65 -6.02 -6.22 10.72
C PHE A 65 -7.27 -6.85 10.10
N ASN A 66 -7.74 -7.99 10.63
CA ASN A 66 -9.02 -8.61 10.27
C ASN A 66 -10.23 -7.82 10.83
N ASP A 67 -10.36 -6.58 10.40
CA ASP A 67 -11.48 -5.68 10.73
C ASP A 67 -12.39 -5.39 9.52
N GLY A 68 -12.10 -6.01 8.38
CA GLY A 68 -12.81 -5.80 7.11
C GLY A 68 -12.51 -4.47 6.43
N LEU A 69 -11.54 -3.71 6.93
CA LEU A 69 -11.20 -2.37 6.44
C LEU A 69 -9.75 -2.29 5.95
N HIS A 70 -8.88 -3.21 6.37
CA HIS A 70 -7.50 -3.24 5.94
C HIS A 70 -7.29 -4.13 4.72
N TYR A 71 -6.50 -3.63 3.80
CA TYR A 71 -6.14 -4.28 2.55
C TYR A 71 -4.62 -4.19 2.39
N GLU A 72 -4.07 -5.16 1.69
CA GLU A 72 -2.70 -5.13 1.19
C GLU A 72 -2.66 -5.39 -0.31
N PHE A 73 -1.58 -4.93 -0.93
CA PHE A 73 -1.17 -5.36 -2.26
C PHE A 73 0.34 -5.48 -2.28
N HIS A 74 0.82 -6.37 -3.12
CA HIS A 74 2.23 -6.59 -3.31
C HIS A 74 2.77 -5.59 -4.34
N VAL A 75 4.03 -5.20 -4.21
CA VAL A 75 4.77 -4.46 -5.23
C VAL A 75 6.17 -5.06 -5.35
N PHE A 76 6.82 -4.81 -6.49
CA PHE A 76 8.21 -5.21 -6.71
C PHE A 76 8.43 -6.72 -6.55
N ASP A 77 7.90 -7.50 -7.50
CA ASP A 77 8.04 -8.97 -7.56
C ASP A 77 7.66 -9.69 -6.26
N ASP A 78 6.56 -9.24 -5.63
CA ASP A 78 6.02 -9.74 -4.37
C ASP A 78 6.82 -9.49 -3.09
N ASP A 79 8.00 -8.89 -3.18
CA ASP A 79 8.89 -8.68 -2.02
C ASP A 79 8.44 -7.57 -1.07
N VAL A 80 7.58 -6.65 -1.54
CA VAL A 80 7.17 -5.47 -0.78
C VAL A 80 5.65 -5.43 -0.65
N LEU A 81 5.15 -5.39 0.58
CA LEU A 81 3.72 -5.35 0.88
C LEU A 81 3.31 -3.93 1.26
N VAL A 82 2.26 -3.40 0.65
CA VAL A 82 1.73 -2.07 0.96
C VAL A 82 0.36 -2.21 1.61
N VAL A 83 0.25 -1.79 2.87
CA VAL A 83 -0.98 -1.89 3.65
C VAL A 83 -1.71 -0.56 3.69
N TYR A 84 -3.02 -0.60 3.52
CA TYR A 84 -3.89 0.56 3.63
C TYR A 84 -5.24 0.22 4.28
N LEU A 85 -5.90 1.24 4.83
CA LEU A 85 -7.24 1.15 5.39
C LEU A 85 -8.22 1.88 4.47
N LYS A 86 -9.30 1.21 4.05
CA LYS A 86 -10.35 1.76 3.18
C LYS A 86 -11.64 1.99 3.96
N ARG A 87 -12.17 3.21 3.90
CA ARG A 87 -13.49 3.56 4.46
C ARG A 87 -14.44 3.95 3.34
N GLU A 88 -15.18 2.99 2.83
CA GLU A 88 -16.06 3.18 1.66
C GLU A 88 -17.10 4.29 1.88
N GLN A 89 -17.76 4.31 3.04
CA GLN A 89 -18.79 5.31 3.37
C GLN A 89 -18.28 6.76 3.29
N ARG A 90 -17.00 6.98 3.60
CA ARG A 90 -16.39 8.33 3.61
C ARG A 90 -15.55 8.58 2.37
N ARG A 91 -15.34 7.57 1.51
CA ARG A 91 -14.40 7.60 0.39
C ARG A 91 -13.01 8.08 0.81
N VAL A 92 -12.54 7.58 1.96
CA VAL A 92 -11.19 7.88 2.49
C VAL A 92 -10.38 6.60 2.51
N ILE A 93 -9.17 6.69 1.99
CA ILE A 93 -8.13 5.65 2.11
C ILE A 93 -6.99 6.22 2.94
N ARG A 94 -6.54 5.48 3.95
CA ARG A 94 -5.38 5.85 4.76
C ARG A 94 -4.28 4.81 4.52
N MET A 95 -3.14 5.26 4.01
CA MET A 95 -1.98 4.39 3.88
C MET A 95 -1.42 4.11 5.28
N VAL A 96 -1.18 2.83 5.57
CA VAL A 96 -0.78 2.35 6.90
C VAL A 96 0.72 2.15 6.97
N GLY A 97 1.27 1.32 6.08
CA GLY A 97 2.71 1.07 6.03
C GLY A 97 3.14 0.28 4.81
N VAL A 98 4.45 0.16 4.66
CA VAL A 98 5.14 -0.65 3.66
C VAL A 98 6.04 -1.62 4.40
N PHE A 99 5.94 -2.90 4.05
CA PHE A 99 6.57 -3.99 4.77
C PHE A 99 7.19 -4.99 3.80
N ASP A 100 7.86 -5.97 4.35
CA ASP A 100 8.27 -7.20 3.67
C ASP A 100 7.67 -8.40 4.42
N HIS A 101 7.85 -9.60 3.87
CA HIS A 101 7.33 -10.85 4.45
C HIS A 101 7.89 -11.17 5.85
N GLU A 102 9.03 -10.59 6.24
CA GLU A 102 9.65 -10.82 7.55
C GLU A 102 9.08 -9.89 8.63
N SER A 103 8.81 -8.64 8.27
CA SER A 103 8.33 -7.58 9.16
C SER A 103 6.81 -7.54 9.31
N LEU A 104 6.10 -8.09 8.34
CA LEU A 104 4.70 -8.46 8.44
C LEU A 104 4.62 -9.99 8.44
N PRO A 105 4.88 -10.67 9.57
CA PRO A 105 4.96 -12.13 9.61
C PRO A 105 3.60 -12.71 9.24
N SER A 106 3.48 -13.14 7.98
CA SER A 106 2.34 -13.81 7.36
C SER A 106 1.01 -13.48 8.04
N LEU A 107 0.43 -12.35 7.63
CA LEU A 107 -1.02 -12.17 7.66
C LEU A 107 -1.74 -13.24 6.82
#